data_AF-A0A6P0HRD8-F1
#
_entry.id   AF-A0A6P0HRD8-F1
#
_cell.length_a   1.000
_cell.length_b   1.000
_cell.length_c   1.000
_cell.angle_alpha   90.00
_cell.angle_beta   90.00
_cell.angle_gamma   90.00
#
_symmetry.space_group_name_H-M   'P 1'
#
loop_
_entity.id
_entity.type
_entity.pdbx_description
1 polymer ?
#
loop_
_entity_poly.entity_id
_entity_poly.type
_entity_poly.pdbx_seq_one_letter_code
_entity_poly.pdbx_strand_id
1 'polypeptide(L)'
;MVSSNYKDNEKEFLRAMVVKFCFSDNTELAFFERLYNTDVPTWEKLAEDLKPQLIENTKKTKDGNDVDVVKLLRDRWDKKICPDLAPIMAKDGYQLNGKNKWQVVRKWLIEVKYPEWLKEKQKLEGLLQKLQLLTISGLWEELRFRAVSTNKMGPVIPGIGITDLNMYTPHSNYRHTIPAGTDIKFEVQLERPGYLTLLEKGTSGEFFCLSPSSLFAPYPNFKEVSKVLLPMEGASVEFFELSCEPGVEEIIVAIAPKRPKLDWLPKPEEEPLQLQGKHLQEFLVYFEGESDCTLWYTNYRVAEASARQ
;
A
#
# COMPACT_ATOMS: atom_id res chain seq x y z
N MET A 1 20.60 14.14 -7.54
CA MET A 1 19.59 15.23 -7.44
C MET A 1 18.60 15.02 -8.57
N VAL A 2 17.29 15.00 -8.28
CA VAL A 2 16.25 15.00 -9.32
C VAL A 2 16.36 16.31 -10.09
N SER A 3 16.46 16.22 -11.43
CA SER A 3 16.40 17.43 -12.26
C SER A 3 15.04 18.12 -12.04
N SER A 4 15.05 19.43 -11.85
CA SER A 4 13.81 20.22 -11.79
C SER A 4 13.21 20.44 -13.18
N ASN A 5 13.97 20.20 -14.25
CA ASN A 5 13.51 20.40 -15.61
C ASN A 5 12.45 19.35 -15.98
N TYR A 6 11.28 19.82 -16.39
CA TYR A 6 10.18 18.98 -16.85
C TYR A 6 10.62 18.00 -17.96
N LYS A 7 11.48 18.44 -18.88
CA LYS A 7 11.92 17.61 -20.01
C LYS A 7 12.69 16.36 -19.58
N ASP A 8 13.43 16.44 -18.48
CA ASP A 8 14.23 15.32 -17.98
C ASP A 8 13.36 14.25 -17.30
N ASN A 9 12.17 14.64 -16.82
CA ASN A 9 11.25 13.76 -16.10
C ASN A 9 9.95 13.48 -16.87
N GLU A 10 9.75 14.08 -18.04
CA GLU A 10 8.48 14.13 -18.78
C GLU A 10 7.88 12.73 -18.96
N LYS A 11 8.69 11.77 -19.39
CA LYS A 11 8.25 10.38 -19.60
C LYS A 11 7.75 9.72 -18.31
N GLU A 12 8.51 9.86 -17.23
CA GLU A 12 8.20 9.24 -15.95
C GLU A 12 6.97 9.90 -15.30
N PHE A 13 6.90 11.23 -15.35
CA PHE A 13 5.77 12.01 -14.87
C PHE A 13 4.48 11.63 -15.59
N LEU A 14 4.48 11.56 -16.93
CA LEU A 14 3.28 11.19 -17.68
C LEU A 14 2.81 9.76 -17.36
N ARG A 15 3.74 8.82 -17.15
CA ARG A 15 3.40 7.47 -16.68
C ARG A 15 2.80 7.48 -15.27
N ALA A 16 3.34 8.28 -14.36
CA ALA A 16 2.77 8.43 -13.03
C ALA A 16 1.34 9.01 -13.09
N MET A 17 1.07 9.93 -14.02
CA MET A 17 -0.27 10.48 -14.23
C MET A 17 -1.26 9.47 -14.81
N VAL A 18 -0.83 8.59 -15.74
CA VAL A 18 -1.65 7.46 -16.22
C VAL A 18 -2.14 6.61 -15.04
N VAL A 19 -1.23 6.26 -14.13
CA VAL A 19 -1.55 5.48 -12.93
C VAL A 19 -2.47 6.26 -12.00
N LYS A 20 -2.16 7.54 -11.72
CA LYS A 20 -2.93 8.41 -10.83
C LYS A 20 -4.38 8.62 -11.30
N PHE A 21 -4.59 8.66 -12.61
CA PHE A 21 -5.93 8.80 -13.22
C PHE A 21 -6.57 7.46 -13.60
N CYS A 22 -5.94 6.33 -13.26
CA CYS A 22 -6.45 4.99 -13.55
C CYS A 22 -6.74 4.74 -15.04
N PHE A 23 -5.96 5.34 -15.95
CA PHE A 23 -6.07 5.07 -17.38
C PHE A 23 -5.44 3.71 -17.71
N SER A 24 -6.09 2.96 -18.59
CA SER A 24 -5.67 1.63 -19.03
C SER A 24 -5.98 1.41 -20.52
N ASP A 25 -5.36 0.37 -21.08
CA ASP A 25 -5.51 -0.06 -22.48
C ASP A 25 -5.27 1.09 -23.48
N ASN A 26 -6.13 1.22 -24.48
CA ASN A 26 -6.07 2.28 -25.48
C ASN A 26 -6.30 3.68 -24.89
N THR A 27 -6.83 3.80 -23.67
CA THR A 27 -6.96 5.09 -22.98
C THR A 27 -5.60 5.56 -22.46
N GLU A 28 -4.80 4.64 -21.90
CA GLU A 28 -3.43 4.92 -21.49
C GLU A 28 -2.59 5.35 -22.69
N LEU A 29 -2.61 4.58 -23.78
CA LEU A 29 -1.86 4.91 -25.01
C LEU A 29 -2.26 6.28 -25.57
N ALA A 30 -3.57 6.54 -25.68
CA ALA A 30 -4.07 7.82 -26.17
C ALA A 30 -3.64 9.00 -25.28
N PHE A 31 -3.65 8.82 -23.96
CA PHE A 31 -3.21 9.84 -23.00
C PHE A 31 -1.71 10.11 -23.13
N PHE A 32 -0.91 9.05 -22.97
CA PHE A 32 0.54 9.15 -22.89
C PHE A 32 1.14 9.67 -24.20
N GLU A 33 0.82 9.02 -25.32
CA GLU A 33 1.47 9.32 -26.59
C GLU A 33 1.06 10.69 -27.16
N ARG A 34 -0.18 11.13 -26.92
CA ARG A 34 -0.61 12.48 -27.35
C ARG A 34 0.11 13.59 -26.60
N LEU A 35 0.43 13.38 -25.32
CA LEU A 35 1.07 14.37 -24.47
C LEU A 35 2.60 14.33 -24.54
N TYR A 36 3.18 13.16 -24.77
CA TYR A 36 4.61 12.93 -24.88
C TYR A 36 5.15 13.33 -26.26
N ASN A 37 4.49 12.90 -27.35
CA ASN A 37 4.93 13.17 -28.72
C ASN A 37 4.33 14.48 -29.25
N THR A 38 4.72 15.60 -28.65
CA THR A 38 4.22 16.93 -29.04
C THR A 38 4.55 17.32 -30.48
N ASP A 39 5.55 16.69 -31.07
CA ASP A 39 6.03 16.95 -32.43
C ASP A 39 5.15 16.28 -33.49
N VAL A 40 4.18 15.46 -33.08
CA VAL A 40 3.20 14.82 -33.97
C VAL A 40 1.96 15.73 -34.10
N PRO A 41 1.81 16.44 -35.23
CA PRO A 41 0.84 17.54 -35.33
C PRO A 41 -0.61 17.05 -35.32
N THR A 42 -0.87 15.82 -35.78
CA THR A 42 -2.22 15.31 -36.05
C THR A 42 -2.50 13.96 -35.40
N TRP A 43 -3.78 13.68 -35.18
CA TRP A 43 -4.23 12.38 -34.66
C TRP A 43 -3.99 11.25 -35.65
N GLU A 44 -4.02 11.57 -36.93
CA GLU A 44 -3.81 10.69 -38.06
C GLU A 44 -2.40 10.08 -38.02
N LYS A 45 -1.37 10.93 -37.92
CA LYS A 45 0.02 10.47 -37.84
C LYS A 45 0.28 9.67 -36.55
N LEU A 46 -0.28 10.14 -35.43
CA LEU A 46 -0.18 9.41 -34.16
C LEU A 46 -0.84 8.02 -34.24
N ALA A 47 -1.98 7.91 -34.93
CA ALA A 47 -2.67 6.64 -35.09
C ALA A 47 -1.93 5.67 -36.01
N GLU A 48 -1.25 6.16 -37.04
CA GLU A 48 -0.38 5.34 -37.90
C GLU A 48 0.76 4.73 -37.10
N ASP A 49 1.46 5.54 -36.30
CA ASP A 49 2.59 5.11 -35.47
C ASP A 49 2.15 4.08 -34.40
N LEU A 50 0.95 4.24 -33.84
CA LEU A 50 0.43 3.37 -32.76
C LEU A 50 -0.44 2.22 -33.27
N LYS A 51 -0.68 2.11 -34.58
CA LYS A 51 -1.61 1.15 -35.18
C LYS A 51 -1.40 -0.30 -34.68
N PRO A 52 -0.18 -0.85 -34.59
CA PRO A 52 0.02 -2.22 -34.12
C PRO A 52 -0.48 -2.44 -32.69
N GLN A 53 -0.16 -1.52 -31.79
CA GLN A 53 -0.48 -1.59 -30.36
C GLN A 53 -1.98 -1.41 -30.11
N LEU A 54 -2.60 -0.48 -30.82
CA LEU A 54 -4.04 -0.24 -30.75
C LEU A 54 -4.84 -1.46 -31.22
N ILE A 55 -4.41 -2.11 -32.30
CA ILE A 55 -5.06 -3.32 -32.82
C ILE A 55 -4.88 -4.49 -31.85
N GLU A 56 -3.68 -4.70 -31.31
CA GLU A 56 -3.41 -5.77 -30.35
C GLU A 56 -4.29 -5.66 -29.09
N ASN A 57 -4.39 -4.45 -28.54
CA ASN A 57 -5.25 -4.18 -27.38
C ASN A 57 -6.74 -4.35 -27.71
N THR A 58 -7.16 -4.05 -28.95
CA THR A 58 -8.55 -4.20 -29.36
C THR A 58 -8.93 -5.67 -29.61
N LYS A 59 -8.01 -6.50 -30.13
CA LYS A 59 -8.21 -7.95 -30.33
C LYS A 59 -8.49 -8.70 -29.02
N LYS A 60 -8.02 -8.20 -27.87
CA LYS A 60 -8.36 -8.72 -26.54
C LYS A 60 -9.84 -8.49 -26.15
N THR A 61 -10.61 -7.70 -26.91
CA THR A 61 -11.96 -7.24 -26.54
C THR A 61 -13.11 -7.65 -27.48
N LYS A 62 -12.88 -8.59 -28.42
CA LYS A 62 -13.82 -9.06 -29.48
C LYS A 62 -14.27 -7.97 -30.48
N ASP A 63 -13.69 -8.01 -31.67
CA ASP A 63 -14.36 -8.17 -32.97
C ASP A 63 -13.37 -7.80 -34.09
N GLY A 64 -13.24 -8.70 -35.06
CA GLY A 64 -12.27 -8.63 -36.15
C GLY A 64 -12.72 -7.76 -37.32
N ASN A 65 -13.13 -6.52 -37.06
CA ASN A 65 -13.35 -5.53 -38.12
C ASN A 65 -12.23 -4.50 -38.16
N ASP A 66 -12.03 -3.90 -39.34
CA ASP A 66 -11.04 -2.86 -39.64
C ASP A 66 -11.23 -1.68 -38.67
N VAL A 67 -10.42 -1.65 -37.59
CA VAL A 67 -10.55 -0.65 -36.52
C VAL A 67 -10.04 0.68 -37.06
N ASP A 68 -10.94 1.67 -37.15
CA ASP A 68 -10.54 3.07 -37.36
C ASP A 68 -9.79 3.56 -36.12
N VAL A 69 -8.47 3.39 -36.15
CA VAL A 69 -7.54 3.73 -35.06
C VAL A 69 -7.52 5.23 -34.77
N VAL A 70 -7.76 6.09 -35.77
CA VAL A 70 -7.83 7.55 -35.58
C VAL A 70 -9.07 7.90 -34.77
N LYS A 71 -10.24 7.36 -35.17
CA LYS A 71 -11.49 7.53 -34.43
C LYS A 71 -11.39 6.96 -33.04
N LEU A 72 -10.74 5.80 -32.86
CA LEU A 72 -10.52 5.19 -31.56
C LEU A 72 -9.74 6.12 -30.63
N LEU A 73 -8.58 6.65 -31.05
CA LEU A 73 -7.79 7.57 -30.24
C LEU A 73 -8.56 8.84 -29.88
N ARG A 74 -9.26 9.44 -30.85
CA ARG A 74 -10.10 10.63 -30.62
C ARG A 74 -11.23 10.34 -29.65
N ASP A 75 -11.91 9.21 -29.79
CA ASP A 75 -13.00 8.81 -28.89
C ASP A 75 -12.47 8.57 -27.48
N ARG A 76 -11.30 7.93 -27.30
CA ARG A 76 -10.66 7.82 -25.97
C ARG A 76 -10.35 9.19 -25.39
N TRP A 77 -9.86 10.11 -26.20
CA TRP A 77 -9.55 11.47 -25.75
C TRP A 77 -10.79 12.27 -25.35
N ASP A 78 -11.79 12.36 -26.23
CA ASP A 78 -12.95 13.22 -26.05
C ASP A 78 -14.04 12.62 -25.15
N LYS A 79 -14.20 11.30 -25.15
CA LYS A 79 -15.29 10.62 -24.42
C LYS A 79 -14.84 9.97 -23.11
N LYS A 80 -13.53 9.81 -22.88
CA LYS A 80 -13.01 9.22 -21.64
C LYS A 80 -12.05 10.15 -20.90
N ILE A 81 -10.93 10.50 -21.51
CA ILE A 81 -9.87 11.31 -20.87
C ILE A 81 -10.39 12.70 -20.48
N CYS A 82 -10.97 13.46 -21.44
CA CYS A 82 -11.43 14.82 -21.16
C CYS A 82 -12.53 14.87 -20.07
N PRO A 83 -13.58 14.01 -20.11
CA PRO A 83 -14.58 13.96 -19.05
C PRO A 83 -14.00 13.59 -17.68
N ASP A 84 -13.07 12.62 -17.60
CA ASP A 84 -12.46 12.20 -16.34
C ASP A 84 -11.58 13.31 -15.74
N LEU A 85 -10.87 14.09 -16.58
CA LEU A 85 -9.98 15.17 -16.13
C LEU A 85 -10.70 16.50 -15.86
N ALA A 86 -11.78 16.80 -16.57
CA ALA A 86 -12.52 18.07 -16.45
C ALA A 86 -12.86 18.48 -15.00
N PRO A 87 -13.44 17.61 -14.13
CA PRO A 87 -13.78 18.01 -12.76
C PRO A 87 -12.53 18.25 -11.89
N ILE A 88 -11.41 17.59 -12.19
CA ILE A 88 -10.14 17.76 -11.47
C ILE A 88 -9.51 19.09 -11.89
N MET A 89 -9.43 19.33 -13.20
CA MET A 89 -8.92 20.57 -13.78
C MET A 89 -9.70 21.80 -13.30
N ALA A 90 -11.02 21.70 -13.21
CA ALA A 90 -11.87 22.80 -12.75
C ALA A 90 -11.54 23.23 -11.31
N LYS A 91 -11.19 22.28 -10.43
CA LYS A 91 -10.75 22.60 -9.05
C LYS A 91 -9.43 23.37 -9.02
N ASP A 92 -8.56 23.11 -10.00
CA ASP A 92 -7.29 23.80 -10.18
C ASP A 92 -7.41 25.09 -11.01
N GLY A 93 -8.64 25.51 -11.35
CA GLY A 93 -8.90 26.74 -12.13
C GLY A 93 -8.77 26.60 -13.65
N TYR A 94 -8.70 25.38 -14.17
CA TYR A 94 -8.57 25.10 -15.60
C TYR A 94 -9.89 24.65 -16.24
N GLN A 95 -10.15 25.08 -17.48
CA GLN A 95 -11.33 24.69 -18.26
C GLN A 95 -10.97 24.11 -19.63
N LEU A 96 -11.57 22.97 -19.98
CA LEU A 96 -11.36 22.30 -21.27
C LEU A 96 -12.25 22.91 -22.36
N ASN A 97 -11.83 24.05 -22.89
CA ASN A 97 -12.57 24.77 -23.93
C ASN A 97 -11.79 24.76 -25.27
N GLY A 98 -12.52 24.73 -26.38
CA GLY A 98 -11.94 24.87 -27.73
C GLY A 98 -11.46 23.58 -28.41
N LYS A 99 -10.83 23.74 -29.59
CA LYS A 99 -10.44 22.62 -30.47
C LYS A 99 -9.18 21.87 -30.01
N ASN A 100 -8.31 22.50 -29.22
CA ASN A 100 -7.03 21.93 -28.80
C ASN A 100 -7.00 21.54 -27.32
N LYS A 101 -8.02 20.79 -26.87
CA LYS A 101 -8.14 20.35 -25.47
C LYS A 101 -6.87 19.71 -24.92
N TRP A 102 -6.15 18.96 -25.74
CA TRP A 102 -4.89 18.31 -25.34
C TRP A 102 -3.79 19.29 -24.94
N GLN A 103 -3.70 20.48 -25.57
CA GLN A 103 -2.74 21.51 -25.20
C GLN A 103 -3.09 22.11 -23.83
N VAL A 104 -4.38 22.27 -23.55
CA VAL A 104 -4.86 22.76 -22.25
C VAL A 104 -4.56 21.75 -21.15
N VAL A 105 -4.86 20.46 -21.37
CA VAL A 105 -4.47 19.36 -20.46
C VAL A 105 -2.96 19.39 -20.23
N ARG A 106 -2.18 19.51 -21.30
CA ARG A 106 -0.72 19.51 -21.22
C ARG A 106 -0.19 20.66 -20.37
N LYS A 107 -0.71 21.87 -20.58
CA LYS A 107 -0.34 23.06 -19.82
C LYS A 107 -0.66 22.89 -18.33
N TRP A 108 -1.88 22.43 -18.02
CA TRP A 108 -2.29 22.12 -16.64
C TRP A 108 -1.38 21.09 -15.97
N LEU A 109 -1.03 20.01 -16.68
CA LEU A 109 -0.12 19.00 -16.15
C LEU A 109 1.26 19.58 -15.82
N ILE A 110 1.82 20.44 -16.68
CA ILE A 110 3.13 21.07 -16.43
C ILE A 110 3.07 22.08 -15.29
N GLU A 111 2.05 22.95 -15.27
CA GLU A 111 2.02 24.08 -14.34
C GLU A 111 1.53 23.70 -12.94
N VAL A 112 0.67 22.69 -12.84
CA VAL A 112 0.03 22.31 -11.57
C VAL A 112 0.53 20.94 -11.10
N LYS A 113 0.36 19.90 -11.92
CA LYS A 113 0.59 18.52 -11.47
C LYS A 113 2.06 18.12 -11.43
N TYR A 114 2.89 18.66 -12.30
CA TYR A 114 4.31 18.36 -12.31
C TYR A 114 5.04 18.89 -11.06
N PRO A 115 4.83 20.14 -10.60
CA PRO A 115 5.41 20.61 -9.34
C PRO A 115 4.96 19.79 -8.12
N GLU A 116 3.68 19.39 -8.05
CA GLU A 116 3.17 18.50 -7.00
C GLU A 116 3.91 17.16 -7.01
N TRP A 117 3.93 16.50 -8.17
CA TRP A 117 4.60 15.22 -8.36
C TRP A 117 6.10 15.28 -8.08
N LEU A 118 6.78 16.37 -8.49
CA LEU A 118 8.22 16.52 -8.27
C LEU A 118 8.54 16.66 -6.77
N LYS A 119 7.71 17.39 -6.02
CA LYS A 119 7.86 17.48 -4.55
C LYS A 119 7.64 16.13 -3.88
N GLU A 120 6.61 15.39 -4.30
CA GLU A 120 6.35 14.03 -3.81
C GLU A 120 7.53 13.09 -4.11
N LYS A 121 8.04 13.11 -5.35
CA LYS A 121 9.20 12.31 -5.77
C LYS A 121 10.46 12.66 -4.97
N GLN A 122 10.78 13.94 -4.83
CA GLN A 122 11.94 14.38 -4.05
C GLN A 122 11.84 13.98 -2.58
N LYS A 123 10.64 14.08 -1.99
CA LYS A 123 10.36 13.61 -0.63
C LYS A 123 10.62 12.11 -0.50
N LEU A 124 10.12 11.31 -1.43
CA LEU A 124 10.32 9.85 -1.44
C LEU A 124 11.78 9.46 -1.65
N GLU A 125 12.51 10.12 -2.56
CA GLU A 125 13.94 9.87 -2.75
C GLU A 125 14.77 10.26 -1.52
N GLY A 126 14.45 11.40 -0.89
CA GLY A 126 15.08 11.80 0.36
C GLY A 126 14.81 10.81 1.50
N LEU A 127 13.59 10.28 1.56
CA LEU A 127 13.24 9.20 2.49
C LEU A 127 14.06 7.94 2.18
N LEU A 128 14.08 7.47 0.94
CA LEU A 128 14.86 6.29 0.53
C LEU A 128 16.34 6.41 0.91
N GLN A 129 16.98 7.55 0.65
CA GLN A 129 18.36 7.80 1.03
C GLN A 129 18.55 7.76 2.56
N LYS A 130 17.63 8.35 3.33
CA LYS A 130 17.65 8.27 4.80
C LYS A 130 17.55 6.82 5.26
N LEU A 131 16.60 6.06 4.71
CA LEU A 131 16.32 4.68 5.13
C LEU A 131 17.45 3.70 4.74
N GLN A 132 18.16 3.94 3.65
CA GLN A 132 19.31 3.12 3.23
C GLN A 132 20.47 3.13 4.23
N LEU A 133 20.58 4.18 5.04
CA LEU A 133 21.64 4.32 6.05
C LEU A 133 21.28 3.68 7.40
N LEU A 134 20.04 3.22 7.57
CA LEU A 134 19.55 2.66 8.84
C LEU A 134 19.77 1.15 8.90
N THR A 135 20.08 0.65 10.10
CA THR A 135 20.02 -0.78 10.42
C THR A 135 18.56 -1.25 10.44
N ILE A 136 18.33 -2.57 10.44
CA ILE A 136 16.97 -3.12 10.57
C ILE A 136 16.25 -2.62 11.83
N SER A 137 16.96 -2.50 12.96
CA SER A 137 16.42 -1.92 14.19
C SER A 137 16.09 -0.44 14.03
N GLY A 138 16.93 0.34 13.33
CA GLY A 138 16.63 1.75 13.03
C GLY A 138 15.41 1.93 12.13
N LEU A 139 15.21 1.02 11.16
CA LEU A 139 14.03 0.98 10.30
C LEU A 139 12.77 0.63 11.09
N TRP A 140 12.89 -0.29 12.05
CA TRP A 140 11.80 -0.63 12.96
C TRP A 140 11.39 0.55 13.84
N GLU A 141 12.33 1.29 14.40
CA GLU A 141 12.01 2.49 15.19
C GLU A 141 11.33 3.58 14.35
N GLU A 142 11.71 3.75 13.07
CA GLU A 142 11.02 4.66 12.17
C GLU A 142 9.57 4.21 11.90
N LEU A 143 9.34 2.90 11.72
CA LEU A 143 7.98 2.35 11.60
C LEU A 143 7.16 2.59 12.86
N ARG A 144 7.74 2.29 14.02
CA ARG A 144 7.13 2.51 15.33
C ARG A 144 6.76 3.98 15.54
N PHE A 145 7.64 4.91 15.18
CA PHE A 145 7.39 6.35 15.31
C PHE A 145 6.22 6.83 14.43
N ARG A 146 6.03 6.22 13.27
CA ARG A 146 4.94 6.54 12.33
C ARG A 146 3.62 5.86 12.69
N ALA A 147 3.69 4.74 13.41
CA ALA A 147 2.53 3.99 13.82
C ALA A 147 1.81 4.67 15.00
N VAL A 148 0.49 4.60 14.99
CA VAL A 148 -0.35 5.10 16.08
C VAL A 148 -0.40 4.05 17.18
N SER A 149 0.02 4.41 18.39
CA SER A 149 -0.17 3.55 19.57
C SER A 149 -1.66 3.36 19.83
N THR A 150 -2.08 2.12 20.04
CA THR A 150 -3.51 1.77 20.14
C THR A 150 -3.79 0.75 21.24
N ASN A 151 -4.99 0.82 21.81
CA ASN A 151 -5.54 -0.17 22.74
C ASN A 151 -6.54 -1.12 22.05
N LYS A 152 -6.58 -1.13 20.72
CA LYS A 152 -7.50 -1.93 19.89
C LYS A 152 -6.91 -3.26 19.44
N MET A 153 -5.67 -3.54 19.81
CA MET A 153 -5.02 -4.81 19.54
C MET A 153 -4.11 -5.22 20.69
N GLY A 154 -3.95 -6.52 20.87
CA GLY A 154 -3.09 -7.07 21.89
C GLY A 154 -3.31 -8.57 22.11
N PRO A 155 -2.48 -9.15 22.98
CA PRO A 155 -2.53 -10.57 23.28
C PRO A 155 -3.72 -10.93 24.18
N VAL A 156 -4.27 -12.12 23.95
CA VAL A 156 -5.43 -12.72 24.63
C VAL A 156 -5.08 -14.16 25.00
N ILE A 157 -5.32 -14.54 26.26
CA ILE A 157 -5.10 -15.90 26.73
C ILE A 157 -6.41 -16.69 26.61
N PRO A 158 -6.44 -17.80 25.85
CA PRO A 158 -7.62 -18.65 25.73
C PRO A 158 -8.10 -19.19 27.08
N GLY A 159 -9.42 -19.25 27.30
CA GLY A 159 -10.01 -19.84 28.51
C GLY A 159 -9.95 -18.97 29.78
N ILE A 160 -9.14 -17.91 29.80
CA ILE A 160 -9.20 -16.87 30.82
C ILE A 160 -10.22 -15.83 30.35
N GLY A 161 -11.51 -16.08 30.62
CA GLY A 161 -12.50 -15.01 30.61
C GLY A 161 -11.99 -13.88 31.51
N ILE A 162 -12.28 -12.62 31.17
CA ILE A 162 -11.92 -11.46 31.99
C ILE A 162 -12.71 -11.55 33.31
N THR A 163 -12.24 -12.38 34.24
CA THR A 163 -12.68 -12.46 35.62
C THR A 163 -11.69 -11.70 36.48
N ASP A 164 -11.35 -10.48 36.07
CA ASP A 164 -10.90 -9.48 37.03
C ASP A 164 -12.17 -8.77 37.52
N LEU A 165 -12.74 -9.30 38.60
CA LEU A 165 -13.74 -8.64 39.45
C LEU A 165 -13.09 -7.44 40.19
N ASN A 166 -12.32 -6.61 39.48
CA ASN A 166 -11.66 -5.43 40.03
C ASN A 166 -12.22 -4.17 39.35
N MET A 167 -13.12 -3.55 40.11
CA MET A 167 -13.43 -2.12 40.18
C MET A 167 -12.76 -1.21 39.14
N TYR A 168 -13.58 -0.60 38.27
CA TYR A 168 -13.34 0.67 37.57
C TYR A 168 -11.87 1.07 37.35
N THR A 169 -11.21 0.44 36.37
CA THR A 169 -10.03 1.01 35.71
C THR A 169 -10.29 1.10 34.21
N PRO A 170 -10.28 2.30 33.61
CA PRO A 170 -10.53 2.48 32.19
C PRO A 170 -9.25 2.23 31.37
N HIS A 171 -8.68 1.03 31.41
CA HIS A 171 -7.37 0.79 30.81
C HIS A 171 -7.27 -0.59 30.15
N SER A 172 -7.08 -0.61 28.82
CA SER A 172 -6.65 -1.75 27.99
C SER A 172 -7.27 -3.13 28.29
N ASN A 173 -8.10 -3.65 27.38
CA ASN A 173 -8.63 -5.02 27.47
C ASN A 173 -7.53 -6.12 27.32
N TYR A 174 -6.27 -5.73 27.11
CA TYR A 174 -5.16 -6.64 26.82
C TYR A 174 -4.11 -6.65 27.92
N ARG A 175 -3.54 -7.83 28.18
CA ARG A 175 -2.46 -7.99 29.17
C ARG A 175 -1.15 -7.42 28.62
N HIS A 176 -0.49 -6.60 29.43
CA HIS A 176 0.83 -6.06 29.11
C HIS A 176 1.98 -6.99 29.50
N THR A 177 1.72 -8.05 30.27
CA THR A 177 2.74 -9.02 30.69
C THR A 177 2.17 -10.42 30.63
N ILE A 178 2.93 -11.32 30.00
CA ILE A 178 2.53 -12.72 29.78
C ILE A 178 3.70 -13.62 30.18
N PRO A 179 3.46 -14.69 30.96
CA PRO A 179 4.50 -15.67 31.25
C PRO A 179 4.97 -16.39 29.98
N ALA A 180 6.27 -16.61 29.84
CA ALA A 180 6.83 -17.45 28.78
C ALA A 180 6.20 -18.85 28.77
N GLY A 181 6.06 -19.43 27.58
CA GLY A 181 5.40 -20.73 27.38
C GLY A 181 3.87 -20.71 27.57
N THR A 182 3.26 -19.53 27.61
CA THR A 182 1.79 -19.40 27.58
C THR A 182 1.32 -19.38 26.14
N ASP A 183 0.31 -20.20 25.82
CA ASP A 183 -0.40 -20.14 24.55
C ASP A 183 -1.25 -18.87 24.48
N ILE A 184 -1.07 -18.08 23.43
CA ILE A 184 -1.83 -16.85 23.22
C ILE A 184 -2.50 -16.82 21.85
N LYS A 185 -3.59 -16.06 21.78
CA LYS A 185 -4.05 -15.46 20.53
C LYS A 185 -3.71 -13.98 20.53
N PHE A 186 -3.54 -13.39 19.36
CA PHE A 186 -3.41 -11.96 19.19
C PHE A 186 -4.68 -11.39 18.56
N GLU A 187 -5.32 -10.45 19.23
CA GLU A 187 -6.55 -9.82 18.77
C GLU A 187 -6.27 -8.49 18.09
N VAL A 188 -6.97 -8.23 17.00
CA VAL A 188 -7.00 -6.94 16.31
C VAL A 188 -8.45 -6.55 16.06
N GLN A 189 -8.90 -5.42 16.60
CA GLN A 189 -10.23 -4.85 16.34
C GLN A 189 -10.14 -3.94 15.12
N LEU A 190 -10.57 -4.43 13.95
CA LEU A 190 -10.46 -3.69 12.70
C LEU A 190 -11.44 -2.53 12.65
N GLU A 191 -10.90 -1.33 12.45
CA GLU A 191 -11.62 -0.06 12.24
C GLU A 191 -12.50 -0.01 10.99
N ARG A 192 -12.08 -0.79 10.02
CA ARG A 192 -12.44 -0.67 8.62
C ARG A 192 -12.12 -1.97 7.88
N PRO A 193 -12.82 -2.24 6.77
CA PRO A 193 -12.40 -3.27 5.82
C PRO A 193 -10.99 -3.03 5.32
N GLY A 194 -10.26 -4.10 5.02
CA GLY A 194 -8.94 -4.00 4.44
C GLY A 194 -8.11 -5.28 4.55
N TYR A 195 -6.91 -5.18 4.01
CA TYR A 195 -5.87 -6.18 4.05
C TYR A 195 -4.99 -5.96 5.29
N LEU A 196 -4.91 -6.96 6.16
CA LEU A 196 -4.12 -6.94 7.39
C LEU A 196 -2.73 -7.52 7.15
N THR A 197 -1.71 -6.69 7.41
CA THR A 197 -0.32 -7.11 7.51
C THR A 197 0.13 -6.97 8.97
N LEU A 198 0.70 -8.02 9.55
CA LEU A 198 1.20 -8.01 10.93
C LEU A 198 2.70 -8.30 10.92
N LEU A 199 3.47 -7.36 11.48
CA LEU A 199 4.91 -7.48 11.68
C LEU A 199 5.21 -7.58 13.17
N GLU A 200 6.17 -8.42 13.52
CA GLU A 200 6.64 -8.64 14.87
C GLU A 200 8.15 -8.36 14.94
N LYS A 201 8.57 -7.79 16.07
CA LYS A 201 9.93 -7.91 16.57
C LYS A 201 9.89 -8.69 17.87
N GLY A 202 10.41 -9.91 17.81
CA GLY A 202 10.41 -10.86 18.92
C GLY A 202 11.43 -10.48 20.01
N THR A 203 11.37 -11.18 21.14
CA THR A 203 12.30 -10.95 22.27
C THR A 203 13.77 -11.25 21.92
N SER A 204 13.99 -12.16 20.97
CA SER A 204 15.32 -12.48 20.41
C SER A 204 15.94 -11.33 19.59
N GLY A 205 15.14 -10.32 19.24
CA GLY A 205 15.53 -9.24 18.34
C GLY A 205 15.37 -9.59 16.85
N GLU A 206 14.82 -10.75 16.53
CA GLU A 206 14.44 -11.11 15.17
C GLU A 206 13.12 -10.44 14.77
N PHE A 207 12.95 -10.27 13.45
CA PHE A 207 11.82 -9.55 12.87
C PHE A 207 11.07 -10.48 11.92
N PHE A 208 9.75 -10.53 12.02
CA PHE A 208 8.91 -11.42 11.22
C PHE A 208 7.68 -10.71 10.65
N CYS A 209 7.26 -11.14 9.47
CA CYS A 209 5.92 -10.87 8.94
C CYS A 209 5.06 -12.11 9.20
N LEU A 210 4.13 -12.01 10.16
CA LEU A 210 3.27 -13.11 10.59
C LEU A 210 1.96 -13.18 9.80
N SER A 211 1.47 -12.03 9.31
CA SER A 211 0.31 -11.96 8.42
C SER A 211 0.68 -11.16 7.17
N PRO A 212 0.39 -11.67 5.96
CA PRO A 212 -0.25 -12.97 5.66
C PRO A 212 0.68 -14.17 5.91
N SER A 213 0.12 -15.34 6.23
CA SER A 213 0.84 -16.62 6.25
C SER A 213 -0.11 -17.81 6.40
N SER A 214 0.32 -19.00 5.99
CA SER A 214 -0.43 -20.25 6.21
C SER A 214 -0.52 -20.62 7.70
N LEU A 215 0.54 -20.33 8.47
CA LEU A 215 0.60 -20.66 9.89
C LEU A 215 -0.37 -19.83 10.73
N PHE A 216 -0.55 -18.54 10.42
CA PHE A 216 -1.26 -17.63 11.31
C PHE A 216 -2.44 -16.90 10.66
N ALA A 217 -2.38 -16.62 9.36
CA ALA A 217 -3.32 -15.70 8.70
C ALA A 217 -3.57 -16.04 7.21
N PRO A 218 -4.22 -17.18 6.91
CA PRO A 218 -4.51 -17.60 5.54
C PRO A 218 -5.57 -16.73 4.84
N TYR A 219 -6.33 -15.91 5.60
CA TYR A 219 -7.37 -15.04 5.05
C TYR A 219 -7.19 -13.58 5.54
N PRO A 220 -6.15 -12.87 5.08
CA PRO A 220 -5.78 -11.55 5.58
C PRO A 220 -6.69 -10.40 5.10
N ASN A 221 -7.63 -10.67 4.19
CA ASN A 221 -8.48 -9.65 3.56
C ASN A 221 -9.89 -9.65 4.17
N PHE A 222 -10.23 -8.57 4.86
CA PHE A 222 -11.49 -8.40 5.57
C PHE A 222 -12.40 -7.44 4.82
N LYS A 223 -13.64 -7.90 4.55
CA LYS A 223 -14.65 -7.10 3.84
C LYS A 223 -15.46 -6.18 4.76
N GLU A 224 -15.41 -6.42 6.06
CA GLU A 224 -16.23 -5.75 7.07
C GLU A 224 -15.38 -5.37 8.28
N VAL A 225 -15.91 -4.47 9.10
CA VAL A 225 -15.38 -4.18 10.44
C VAL A 225 -15.55 -5.42 11.29
N SER A 226 -14.45 -5.97 11.79
CA SER A 226 -14.47 -7.23 12.52
C SER A 226 -13.38 -7.30 13.58
N LYS A 227 -13.62 -8.15 14.58
CA LYS A 227 -12.59 -8.60 15.51
C LYS A 227 -11.86 -9.78 14.88
N VAL A 228 -10.55 -9.64 14.71
CA VAL A 228 -9.67 -10.67 14.14
C VAL A 228 -8.88 -11.30 15.27
N LEU A 229 -8.84 -12.63 15.30
CA LEU A 229 -7.99 -13.40 16.20
C LEU A 229 -6.95 -14.12 15.35
N LEU A 230 -5.68 -13.97 15.73
CA LEU A 230 -4.53 -14.64 15.15
C LEU A 230 -3.97 -15.62 16.19
N PRO A 231 -3.60 -16.86 15.82
CA PRO A 231 -3.83 -17.50 14.53
C PRO A 231 -5.33 -17.59 14.16
N MET A 232 -5.65 -17.44 12.87
CA MET A 232 -7.03 -17.49 12.38
C MET A 232 -7.59 -18.91 12.39
N GLU A 233 -8.91 -19.03 12.42
CA GLU A 233 -9.57 -20.30 12.11
C GLU A 233 -9.17 -20.76 10.69
N GLY A 234 -8.72 -22.01 10.58
CA GLY A 234 -8.18 -22.58 9.34
C GLY A 234 -6.68 -22.38 9.12
N ALA A 235 -5.97 -21.71 10.03
CA ALA A 235 -4.52 -21.66 10.01
C ALA A 235 -3.90 -22.99 10.52
N SER A 236 -2.62 -23.24 10.23
CA SER A 236 -1.96 -24.50 10.58
C SER A 236 -1.76 -24.72 12.09
N VAL A 237 -1.76 -23.63 12.88
CA VAL A 237 -1.65 -23.68 14.34
C VAL A 237 -2.81 -22.93 14.99
N GLU A 238 -3.17 -23.32 16.22
CA GLU A 238 -4.31 -22.72 16.94
C GLU A 238 -3.89 -21.52 17.81
N PHE A 239 -2.64 -21.49 18.28
CA PHE A 239 -2.09 -20.49 19.19
C PHE A 239 -0.68 -20.08 18.76
N PHE A 240 -0.25 -18.89 19.19
CA PHE A 240 1.17 -18.53 19.21
C PHE A 240 1.80 -19.12 20.47
N GLU A 241 2.90 -19.86 20.27
CA GLU A 241 3.78 -20.27 21.36
C GLU A 241 4.79 -19.15 21.61
N LEU A 242 4.63 -18.43 22.72
CA LEU A 242 5.56 -17.36 23.10
C LEU A 242 6.96 -17.94 23.35
N SER A 243 7.97 -17.20 22.90
CA SER A 243 9.36 -17.59 23.11
C SER A 243 9.65 -17.79 24.60
N CYS A 244 10.55 -18.73 24.90
CA CYS A 244 11.03 -18.94 26.27
C CYS A 244 11.94 -17.81 26.78
N GLU A 245 12.28 -16.83 25.93
CA GLU A 245 13.19 -15.74 26.27
C GLU A 245 12.41 -14.52 26.78
N PRO A 246 12.58 -14.15 28.07
CA PRO A 246 11.94 -12.97 28.62
C PRO A 246 12.40 -11.70 27.89
N GLY A 247 11.46 -10.79 27.65
CA GLY A 247 11.75 -9.59 26.89
C GLY A 247 10.52 -8.79 26.54
N VAL A 248 10.64 -7.93 25.54
CA VAL A 248 9.51 -7.15 25.00
C VAL A 248 9.30 -7.58 23.56
N GLU A 249 8.08 -7.98 23.26
CA GLU A 249 7.62 -8.18 21.89
C GLU A 249 6.92 -6.91 21.42
N GLU A 250 7.28 -6.48 20.21
CA GLU A 250 6.72 -5.30 19.59
C GLU A 250 5.95 -5.71 18.34
N ILE A 251 4.72 -5.21 18.21
CA ILE A 251 3.83 -5.56 17.11
C ILE A 251 3.44 -4.31 16.35
N ILE A 252 3.58 -4.37 15.02
CA ILE A 252 3.09 -3.38 14.10
C ILE A 252 2.03 -4.02 13.20
N VAL A 253 0.83 -3.45 13.21
CA VAL A 253 -0.26 -3.87 12.30
C VAL A 253 -0.47 -2.77 11.28
N ALA A 254 -0.41 -3.14 10.00
CA ALA A 254 -0.79 -2.28 8.90
C ALA A 254 -2.10 -2.76 8.27
N ILE A 255 -3.03 -1.83 8.07
CA ILE A 255 -4.32 -2.08 7.41
C ILE A 255 -4.33 -1.24 6.14
N ALA A 256 -4.36 -1.89 4.98
CA ALA A 256 -4.43 -1.23 3.67
C ALA A 256 -5.76 -1.57 2.96
N PRO A 257 -6.31 -0.73 2.07
CA PRO A 257 -7.57 -1.03 1.39
C PRO A 257 -7.51 -2.27 0.48
N LYS A 258 -6.31 -2.62 0.02
CA LYS A 258 -6.00 -3.78 -0.83
C LYS A 258 -4.66 -4.36 -0.40
N ARG A 259 -4.32 -5.55 -0.91
CA ARG A 259 -3.00 -6.16 -0.70
C ARG A 259 -1.90 -5.15 -1.08
N PRO A 260 -0.96 -4.84 -0.18
CA PRO A 260 0.17 -3.99 -0.49
C PRO A 260 0.95 -4.49 -1.70
N LYS A 261 1.40 -3.58 -2.56
CA LYS A 261 2.21 -3.90 -3.76
C LYS A 261 3.67 -4.13 -3.36
N LEU A 262 3.89 -5.12 -2.50
CA LEU A 262 5.19 -5.52 -1.98
C LEU A 262 5.44 -6.96 -2.44
N ASP A 263 6.39 -7.13 -3.35
CA ASP A 263 6.62 -8.43 -4.01
C ASP A 263 7.12 -9.52 -3.05
N TRP A 264 7.79 -9.12 -1.96
CA TRP A 264 8.26 -10.03 -0.91
C TRP A 264 7.17 -10.39 0.10
N LEU A 265 6.03 -9.67 0.14
CA LEU A 265 4.99 -9.95 1.12
C LEU A 265 4.51 -11.39 0.90
N PRO A 266 4.45 -12.23 1.95
CA PRO A 266 4.08 -13.63 1.76
C PRO A 266 2.72 -13.79 1.10
N LYS A 267 2.52 -14.88 0.38
CA LYS A 267 1.18 -15.29 -0.04
C LYS A 267 0.50 -16.02 1.11
N PRO A 268 -0.84 -16.09 1.17
CA PRO A 268 -1.53 -16.72 2.28
C PRO A 268 -1.21 -18.20 2.50
N GLU A 269 -0.62 -18.87 1.51
CA GLU A 269 -0.24 -20.28 1.53
C GLU A 269 1.23 -20.48 1.93
N GLU A 270 1.99 -19.39 2.07
CA GLU A 270 3.41 -19.41 2.41
C GLU A 270 3.61 -19.24 3.93
N GLU A 271 4.73 -19.75 4.42
CA GLU A 271 5.16 -19.60 5.81
C GLU A 271 5.43 -18.12 6.17
N PRO A 272 5.39 -17.75 7.46
CA PRO A 272 5.83 -16.44 7.92
C PRO A 272 7.24 -16.11 7.43
N LEU A 273 7.46 -14.85 7.07
CA LEU A 273 8.72 -14.41 6.50
C LEU A 273 9.58 -13.70 7.54
N GLN A 274 10.81 -14.17 7.73
CA GLN A 274 11.82 -13.42 8.47
C GLN A 274 12.21 -12.15 7.69
N LEU A 275 12.05 -11.00 8.32
CA LEU A 275 12.24 -9.70 7.70
C LEU A 275 13.72 -9.33 7.64
N GLN A 276 14.09 -8.72 6.52
CA GLN A 276 15.40 -8.10 6.30
C GLN A 276 15.23 -6.58 6.20
N GLY A 277 16.32 -5.83 6.35
CA GLY A 277 16.30 -4.36 6.27
C GLY A 277 15.61 -3.84 5.00
N LYS A 278 15.85 -4.47 3.85
CA LYS A 278 15.20 -4.12 2.58
C LYS A 278 13.67 -4.24 2.64
N HIS A 279 13.13 -5.26 3.33
CA HIS A 279 11.68 -5.43 3.47
C HIS A 279 11.07 -4.25 4.25
N LEU A 280 11.68 -3.86 5.39
CA LEU A 280 11.20 -2.72 6.18
C LEU A 280 11.35 -1.39 5.44
N GLN A 281 12.40 -1.20 4.64
CA GLN A 281 12.57 -0.02 3.78
C GLN A 281 11.42 0.10 2.77
N GLU A 282 11.12 -0.96 2.04
CA GLU A 282 10.04 -0.97 1.05
C GLU A 282 8.67 -0.80 1.72
N PHE A 283 8.47 -1.40 2.90
CA PHE A 283 7.26 -1.21 3.70
C PHE A 283 7.06 0.25 4.09
N LEU A 284 8.08 0.91 4.65
CA LEU A 284 8.03 2.33 5.00
C LEU A 284 7.68 3.23 3.80
N VAL A 285 8.30 2.96 2.66
CA VAL A 285 8.08 3.75 1.43
C VAL A 285 6.65 3.56 0.92
N TYR A 286 6.14 2.32 0.92
CA TYR A 286 4.77 2.03 0.50
C TYR A 286 3.76 2.77 1.39
N PHE A 287 3.89 2.68 2.71
CA PHE A 287 2.94 3.28 3.63
C PHE A 287 3.07 4.81 3.77
N GLU A 288 4.21 5.41 3.41
CA GLU A 288 4.33 6.87 3.27
C GLU A 288 3.63 7.40 2.01
N GLY A 289 3.62 6.60 0.94
CA GLY A 289 3.01 6.97 -0.34
C GLY A 289 1.49 6.80 -0.40
N GLU A 290 0.91 6.02 0.52
CA GLU A 290 -0.50 5.65 0.51
C GLU A 290 -1.27 6.34 1.63
N SER A 291 -2.17 7.28 1.26
CA SER A 291 -2.93 8.09 2.24
C SER A 291 -4.06 7.35 2.95
N ASP A 292 -4.55 6.25 2.38
CA ASP A 292 -5.66 5.47 2.93
C ASP A 292 -5.19 4.26 3.77
N CYS A 293 -3.97 4.28 4.28
CA CYS A 293 -3.42 3.22 5.11
C CYS A 293 -3.44 3.57 6.61
N THR A 294 -3.42 2.55 7.46
CA THR A 294 -3.33 2.71 8.92
C THR A 294 -2.20 1.86 9.43
N LEU A 295 -1.31 2.47 10.22
CA LEU A 295 -0.25 1.79 10.94
C LEU A 295 -0.54 1.90 12.43
N TRP A 296 -0.62 0.77 13.10
CA TRP A 296 -0.80 0.67 14.54
C TRP A 296 0.40 0.01 15.19
N TYR A 297 0.67 0.40 16.42
CA TYR A 297 1.74 -0.16 17.23
C TYR A 297 1.23 -0.55 18.61
N THR A 298 1.69 -1.69 19.10
CA THR A 298 1.56 -2.11 20.50
C THR A 298 2.80 -2.90 20.92
N ASN A 299 2.97 -3.10 22.21
CA ASN A 299 3.96 -4.01 22.76
C ASN A 299 3.42 -4.71 24.00
N TYR A 300 4.04 -5.84 24.33
CA TYR A 300 3.83 -6.52 25.60
C TYR A 300 5.12 -7.17 26.06
N ARG A 301 5.19 -7.46 27.36
CA ARG A 301 6.34 -8.09 28.00
C ARG A 301 6.12 -9.59 28.11
N VAL A 302 7.10 -10.38 27.69
CA VAL A 302 7.22 -11.79 28.03
C VAL A 302 8.03 -11.89 29.31
N ALA A 303 7.44 -12.43 30.37
CA ALA A 303 8.09 -12.67 31.65
C ALA A 303 8.66 -14.08 31.73
N GLU A 304 9.57 -14.33 32.67
CA GLU A 304 10.06 -15.69 32.95
C GLU A 304 8.90 -16.65 33.20
N ALA A 305 9.07 -17.91 32.76
CA ALA A 305 8.11 -18.96 33.02
C ALA A 305 7.88 -19.07 34.53
N SER A 306 6.63 -19.00 34.96
CA SER A 306 6.31 -19.24 36.36
C SER A 306 6.66 -20.70 36.67
N ALA A 307 7.62 -20.93 37.57
CA ALA A 307 7.93 -22.26 38.04
C ALA A 307 6.63 -22.90 38.54
N ARG A 308 6.21 -24.00 37.90
CA ARG A 308 5.09 -24.80 38.38
C ARG A 308 5.46 -25.27 39.80
N GLN A 309 4.82 -24.69 40.81
CA GLN A 309 4.82 -25.21 42.17
C GLN A 309 3.93 -26.45 42.25
#